data_AF-A0A366JB39-F1
#
_entry.id   AF-A0A366JB39-F1
#
_cell.length_a   1.000
_cell.length_b   1.000
_cell.length_c   1.000
_cell.angle_alpha   90.00
_cell.angle_beta   90.00
_cell.angle_gamma   90.00
#
_symmetry.space_group_name_H-M   'P 1'
#
loop_
_entity.id
_entity.type
_entity.pdbx_description
1 polymer ?
#
loop_
_entity_poly.entity_id
_entity_poly.type
_entity_poly.pdbx_seq_one_letter_code
_entity_poly.pdbx_strand_id
1 'polypeptide(L)'
;MKSGVLILVAVTIFAMLCFFPAFFRWRAKQRELREKLLSRLSNRSDSLFHSLQIISDRYLTRDSKIFILEYLLSVIAQLNRANYQSEFVSKQADLVKILAELKLGQQTTVKDRVSSQEQLDEIQNALQFMLREIRNMSEGYGVSRAIIRHHIVLVRYAHSLAYRDLLVRQARQDFDNDKKNRALEKYRMALSVIEKNGSVGGSKREVVRLQSMIQEVEKALFSKNNKAELKLK
;
A
#
# COMPACT_ATOMS: atom_id res chain seq x y z
N MET A 1 3.17 41.05 -62.38
CA MET A 1 3.05 40.98 -60.90
C MET A 1 1.79 40.30 -60.39
N LYS A 2 0.65 40.28 -61.10
CA LYS A 2 -0.62 39.70 -60.59
C LYS A 2 -0.63 38.16 -60.49
N SER A 3 -0.02 37.45 -61.44
CA SER A 3 -0.03 35.98 -61.46
C SER A 3 0.84 35.33 -60.38
N GLY A 4 2.00 35.91 -60.06
CA GLY A 4 2.86 35.41 -58.99
C GLY A 4 2.23 35.54 -57.60
N VAL A 5 1.48 36.62 -57.35
CA VAL A 5 0.73 36.82 -56.11
C VAL A 5 -0.43 35.81 -56.00
N LEU A 6 -1.15 35.54 -57.10
CA LEU A 6 -2.22 34.54 -57.11
C LEU A 6 -1.72 33.12 -56.82
N ILE A 7 -0.56 32.74 -57.39
CA ILE A 7 0.05 31.43 -57.12
C ILE A 7 0.48 31.33 -55.65
N LEU A 8 1.07 32.39 -55.10
CA LEU A 8 1.52 32.40 -53.71
C LEU A 8 0.32 32.30 -52.73
N VAL A 9 -0.77 33.00 -53.02
CA VAL A 9 -2.03 32.88 -52.26
C VAL A 9 -2.60 31.46 -52.39
N ALA A 10 -2.65 30.88 -53.58
CA ALA A 10 -3.17 29.51 -53.77
C ALA A 10 -2.33 28.46 -53.02
N VAL A 11 -1.00 28.57 -53.03
CA VAL A 11 -0.10 27.67 -52.29
C VAL A 11 -0.27 27.81 -50.79
N THR A 12 -0.42 29.03 -50.26
CA THR A 12 -0.67 29.24 -48.83
C THR A 12 -2.00 28.68 -48.36
N ILE A 13 -3.08 28.83 -49.15
CA ILE A 13 -4.39 28.24 -48.84
C ILE A 13 -4.31 26.72 -48.89
N PHE A 14 -3.66 26.14 -49.90
CA PHE A 14 -3.48 24.70 -50.01
C PHE A 14 -2.65 24.13 -48.84
N ALA A 15 -1.56 24.79 -48.46
CA ALA A 15 -0.76 24.43 -47.30
C ALA A 15 -1.56 24.50 -46.00
N MET A 16 -2.36 25.56 -45.79
CA MET A 16 -3.26 25.65 -44.64
C MET A 16 -4.30 24.52 -44.64
N LEU A 17 -4.93 24.23 -45.78
CA LEU A 17 -5.92 23.16 -45.90
C LEU A 17 -5.36 21.77 -45.59
N CYS A 18 -4.08 21.52 -45.89
CA CYS A 18 -3.42 20.26 -45.51
C CYS A 18 -2.95 20.24 -44.03
N PHE A 19 -2.48 21.38 -43.50
CA PHE A 19 -1.88 21.44 -42.16
C PHE A 19 -2.93 21.53 -41.04
N PHE A 20 -4.03 22.24 -41.25
CA PHE A 20 -5.09 22.45 -40.25
C PHE A 20 -5.73 21.13 -39.78
N PRO A 21 -6.14 20.20 -40.67
CA PRO A 21 -6.71 18.91 -40.26
C PRO A 21 -5.70 18.04 -39.52
N ALA A 22 -4.45 18.02 -39.98
CA ALA A 22 -3.37 17.28 -39.34
C ALA A 22 -3.10 17.81 -37.92
N PHE A 23 -3.06 19.13 -37.74
CA PHE A 23 -2.91 19.78 -36.44
C PHE A 23 -4.08 19.49 -35.50
N PHE A 24 -5.33 19.54 -36.00
CA PHE A 24 -6.49 19.19 -35.18
C PHE A 24 -6.51 17.72 -34.77
N ARG A 25 -6.18 16.79 -35.67
CA ARG A 25 -6.07 15.35 -35.33
C ARG A 25 -4.96 15.10 -34.30
N TRP A 26 -3.81 15.76 -34.45
CA TRP A 26 -2.73 15.69 -33.48
C TRP A 26 -3.16 16.26 -32.11
N ARG A 27 -3.81 17.43 -32.09
CA ARG A 27 -4.31 18.05 -30.86
C ARG A 27 -5.39 17.19 -30.18
N ALA A 28 -6.28 16.55 -30.95
CA ALA A 28 -7.27 15.62 -30.44
C ALA A 28 -6.60 14.39 -29.82
N LYS A 29 -5.61 13.80 -30.50
CA LYS A 29 -4.83 12.67 -29.97
C LYS A 29 -4.07 13.03 -28.69
N GLN A 30 -3.50 14.23 -28.61
CA GLN A 30 -2.84 14.72 -27.40
C GLN A 30 -3.84 14.90 -26.23
N ARG A 31 -5.05 15.40 -26.51
CA ARG A 31 -6.12 15.51 -25.50
C ARG A 31 -6.52 14.14 -24.98
N GLU A 32 -6.75 13.17 -25.88
CA GLU A 32 -7.12 11.80 -25.51
C GLU A 32 -6.03 11.12 -24.67
N LEU A 33 -4.75 11.27 -25.05
CA LEU A 33 -3.62 10.73 -24.28
C LEU A 33 -3.55 11.38 -22.89
N ARG A 34 -3.71 12.70 -22.81
CA ARG A 34 -3.71 13.42 -21.53
C ARG A 34 -4.87 12.97 -20.65
N GLU A 35 -6.06 12.83 -21.21
CA GLU A 35 -7.24 12.35 -20.49
C GLU A 35 -7.05 10.92 -19.98
N LYS A 36 -6.50 10.02 -20.79
CA LYS A 36 -6.14 8.65 -20.37
C LYS A 36 -5.13 8.63 -19.22
N LEU A 37 -4.15 9.54 -19.23
CA LEU A 37 -3.16 9.65 -18.14
C LEU A 37 -3.81 10.16 -16.85
N LEU A 38 -4.65 11.19 -16.94
CA LEU A 38 -5.36 11.76 -15.79
C LEU A 38 -6.37 10.78 -15.20
N SER A 39 -7.10 10.06 -16.07
CA SER A 39 -8.00 8.98 -15.68
C SER A 39 -7.26 7.85 -14.96
N ARG A 40 -6.13 7.39 -15.49
CA ARG A 40 -5.29 6.37 -14.84
C ARG A 40 -4.78 6.84 -13.48
N LEU A 41 -4.35 8.10 -13.37
CA LEU A 41 -3.89 8.67 -12.10
C LEU A 41 -5.03 8.74 -11.07
N SER A 42 -6.21 9.20 -11.48
CA SER A 42 -7.42 9.23 -10.66
C SER A 42 -7.78 7.83 -10.16
N ASN A 43 -7.90 6.84 -11.06
CA ASN A 43 -8.31 5.48 -10.70
C ASN A 43 -7.31 4.78 -9.77
N ARG A 44 -6.01 4.96 -10.01
CA ARG A 44 -4.96 4.43 -9.12
C ARG A 44 -4.99 5.06 -7.74
N SER A 45 -5.25 6.36 -7.67
CA SER A 45 -5.33 7.09 -6.40
C SER A 45 -6.57 6.69 -5.61
N ASP A 46 -7.69 6.47 -6.29
CA ASP A 46 -8.90 5.93 -5.68
C ASP A 46 -8.69 4.51 -5.14
N SER A 47 -8.03 3.64 -5.92
CA SER A 47 -7.66 2.29 -5.48
C SER A 47 -6.71 2.31 -4.28
N LEU A 48 -5.82 3.30 -4.21
CA LEU A 48 -4.90 3.49 -3.08
C LEU A 48 -5.65 3.93 -1.83
N PHE A 49 -6.63 4.84 -1.99
CA PHE A 49 -7.51 5.23 -0.90
C PHE A 49 -8.34 4.05 -0.38
N HIS A 50 -8.91 3.24 -1.27
CA HIS A 50 -9.64 2.03 -0.89
C HIS A 50 -8.74 1.02 -0.15
N SER A 51 -7.52 0.81 -0.64
CA SER A 51 -6.52 -0.03 0.04
C SER A 51 -6.23 0.46 1.48
N LEU A 52 -6.20 1.79 1.67
CA LEU A 52 -5.99 2.39 2.99
C LEU A 52 -7.14 2.08 3.98
N GLN A 53 -8.37 1.98 3.47
CA GLN A 53 -9.57 1.71 4.28
C GLN A 53 -9.66 0.24 4.71
N ILE A 54 -9.19 -0.69 3.87
CA ILE A 54 -9.15 -2.14 4.16
C ILE A 54 -8.14 -2.45 5.27
N ILE A 55 -7.01 -1.74 5.30
CA ILE A 55 -5.89 -2.06 6.20
C ILE A 55 -6.14 -1.51 7.62
N SER A 56 -6.26 -2.42 8.59
CA SER A 56 -6.33 -2.09 10.02
C SER A 56 -5.15 -1.24 10.51
N ASP A 57 -5.40 -0.36 11.50
CA ASP A 57 -4.38 0.43 12.22
C ASP A 57 -3.33 -0.42 12.93
N ARG A 58 -3.55 -1.74 13.04
CA ARG A 58 -2.54 -2.69 13.51
C ARG A 58 -1.34 -2.77 12.57
N TYR A 59 -1.60 -2.70 11.26
CA TYR A 59 -0.58 -2.95 10.24
C TYR A 59 0.04 -1.66 9.71
N LEU A 60 -0.74 -0.58 9.64
CA LEU A 60 -0.27 0.69 9.11
C LEU A 60 -0.13 1.74 10.20
N THR A 61 1.07 2.30 10.34
CA THR A 61 1.32 3.36 11.32
C THR A 61 0.56 4.62 10.95
N ARG A 62 0.18 5.41 11.97
CA ARG A 62 -0.43 6.74 11.81
C ARG A 62 0.35 7.60 10.81
N ASP A 63 1.68 7.63 10.93
CA ASP A 63 2.55 8.41 10.04
C ASP A 63 2.47 7.93 8.59
N SER A 64 2.38 6.62 8.36
CA SER A 64 2.19 6.07 7.00
C SER A 64 0.82 6.40 6.44
N LYS A 65 -0.24 6.42 7.27
CA LYS A 65 -1.58 6.86 6.85
C LYS A 65 -1.57 8.34 6.44
N ILE A 66 -0.98 9.20 7.28
CA ILE A 66 -0.84 10.63 7.00
C ILE A 66 -0.08 10.85 5.69
N PHE A 67 1.07 10.18 5.53
CA PHE A 67 1.89 10.28 4.32
C PHE A 67 1.12 9.94 3.03
N ILE A 68 0.30 8.88 3.06
CA ILE A 68 -0.51 8.47 1.92
C ILE A 68 -1.65 9.46 1.65
N LEU A 69 -2.32 9.94 2.70
CA LEU A 69 -3.41 10.92 2.55
C LEU A 69 -2.91 12.25 1.99
N GLU A 70 -1.75 12.72 2.45
CA GLU A 70 -1.11 13.93 1.90
C GLU A 70 -0.76 13.75 0.42
N TYR A 71 -0.28 12.57 0.03
CA TYR A 71 -0.05 12.23 -1.37
C TYR A 71 -1.36 12.26 -2.18
N LEU A 72 -2.43 11.63 -1.69
CA LEU A 72 -3.73 11.61 -2.36
C LEU A 72 -4.29 13.03 -2.57
N LEU A 73 -4.18 13.90 -1.56
CA LEU A 73 -4.56 15.31 -1.68
C LEU A 73 -3.69 16.07 -2.69
N SER A 74 -2.39 15.76 -2.76
CA SER A 74 -1.50 16.34 -3.77
C SER A 74 -1.90 15.92 -5.19
N VAL A 75 -2.40 14.69 -5.37
CA VAL A 75 -2.91 14.22 -6.66
C VAL A 75 -4.21 14.93 -7.02
N ILE A 76 -5.14 15.09 -6.07
CA ILE A 76 -6.37 15.87 -6.30
C ILE A 76 -6.02 17.30 -6.73
N ALA A 77 -5.04 17.94 -6.10
CA ALA A 77 -4.58 19.26 -6.50
C ALA A 77 -4.04 19.28 -7.96
N GLN A 78 -3.32 18.23 -8.38
CA GLN A 78 -2.85 18.09 -9.76
C GLN A 78 -3.99 17.89 -10.76
N LEU A 79 -4.98 17.06 -10.41
CA LEU A 79 -6.17 16.82 -11.24
C LEU A 79 -7.01 18.10 -11.40
N ASN A 80 -7.22 18.84 -10.30
CA ASN A 80 -7.91 20.13 -10.31
C ASN A 80 -7.18 21.17 -11.18
N ARG A 81 -5.85 21.31 -11.06
CA ARG A 81 -5.06 22.19 -11.94
C ARG A 81 -5.15 21.80 -13.42
N ALA A 82 -5.38 20.52 -13.70
CA ALA A 82 -5.59 20.02 -15.06
C ALA A 82 -7.05 20.16 -15.54
N ASN A 83 -7.95 20.73 -14.73
CA ASN A 83 -9.40 20.80 -14.97
C ASN A 83 -10.04 19.41 -15.19
N TYR A 84 -9.53 18.39 -14.51
CA TYR A 84 -10.04 17.03 -14.59
C TYR A 84 -10.90 16.72 -13.37
N GLN A 85 -12.16 16.35 -13.61
CA GLN A 85 -13.12 15.98 -12.57
C GLN A 85 -13.35 14.48 -12.58
N SER A 86 -13.46 13.89 -11.39
CA SER A 86 -13.76 12.46 -11.21
C SER A 86 -14.36 12.20 -9.83
N GLU A 87 -14.87 10.99 -9.62
CA GLU A 87 -15.34 10.54 -8.30
C GLU A 87 -14.24 10.69 -7.22
N PHE A 88 -13.00 10.36 -7.57
CA PHE A 88 -11.87 10.53 -6.64
C PHE A 88 -11.67 11.99 -6.23
N VAL A 89 -11.81 12.95 -7.16
CA VAL A 89 -11.72 14.38 -6.86
C VAL A 89 -12.83 14.82 -5.90
N SER A 90 -14.04 14.26 -6.02
CA SER A 90 -15.14 14.56 -5.09
C SER A 90 -14.90 14.09 -3.64
N LYS A 91 -13.96 13.15 -3.42
CA LYS A 91 -13.55 12.67 -2.08
C LYS A 91 -12.62 13.64 -1.34
N GLN A 92 -12.30 14.81 -1.92
CA GLN A 92 -11.36 15.77 -1.33
C GLN A 92 -11.74 16.21 0.09
N ALA A 93 -13.01 16.56 0.32
CA ALA A 93 -13.46 17.03 1.63
C ALA A 93 -13.32 15.93 2.69
N ASP A 94 -13.68 14.70 2.35
CA ASP A 94 -13.55 13.54 3.23
C ASP A 94 -12.08 13.25 3.55
N LEU A 95 -11.20 13.29 2.55
CA LEU A 95 -9.76 13.10 2.76
C LEU A 95 -9.16 14.16 3.69
N VAL A 96 -9.55 15.42 3.53
CA VAL A 96 -9.11 16.52 4.42
C VAL A 96 -9.60 16.28 5.85
N LYS A 97 -10.86 15.86 6.01
CA LYS A 97 -11.43 15.53 7.32
C LYS A 97 -10.68 14.37 7.98
N ILE A 98 -10.49 13.25 7.27
CA ILE A 98 -9.75 12.09 7.78
C ILE A 98 -8.31 12.47 8.17
N LEU A 99 -7.64 13.28 7.35
CA LEU A 99 -6.29 13.76 7.65
C LEU A 99 -6.26 14.63 8.91
N ALA A 100 -7.22 15.53 9.09
CA ALA A 100 -7.34 16.37 10.27
C ALA A 100 -7.59 15.53 11.54
N GLU A 101 -8.55 14.60 11.49
CA GLU A 101 -8.84 13.68 12.60
C GLU A 101 -7.61 12.84 12.99
N LEU A 102 -6.88 12.32 11.98
CA LEU A 102 -5.64 11.61 12.19
C LEU A 102 -4.57 12.50 12.82
N LYS A 103 -4.40 13.76 12.38
CA LYS A 103 -3.41 14.70 12.96
C LYS A 103 -3.77 15.16 14.38
N LEU A 104 -5.05 15.21 14.72
CA LEU A 104 -5.53 15.53 16.07
C LEU A 104 -5.57 14.30 17.00
N GLY A 105 -5.38 13.09 16.46
CA GLY A 105 -5.44 11.85 17.23
C GLY A 105 -6.85 11.47 17.68
N GLN A 106 -7.86 12.00 17.00
CA GLN A 106 -9.29 11.83 17.34
C GLN A 106 -9.92 10.57 16.73
N GLN A 107 -9.18 9.85 15.88
CA GLN A 107 -9.70 8.68 15.20
C GLN A 107 -9.73 7.44 16.11
N THR A 108 -10.87 6.76 16.16
CA THR A 108 -11.00 5.45 16.81
C THR A 108 -10.13 4.43 16.08
N THR A 109 -9.03 4.00 16.70
CA THR A 109 -8.10 3.07 16.05
C THR A 109 -8.63 1.64 16.08
N VAL A 110 -8.80 1.02 14.92
CA VAL A 110 -9.19 -0.39 14.80
C VAL A 110 -7.91 -1.23 14.66
N LYS A 111 -7.54 -1.95 15.71
CA LYS A 111 -6.28 -2.73 15.80
C LYS A 111 -6.48 -4.23 15.67
N ASP A 112 -7.48 -4.62 14.88
CA ASP A 112 -7.84 -6.01 14.66
C ASP A 112 -6.72 -6.79 13.99
N ARG A 113 -6.62 -8.07 14.35
CA ARG A 113 -5.65 -8.99 13.77
C ARG A 113 -6.31 -9.80 12.67
N VAL A 114 -5.53 -10.18 11.67
CA VAL A 114 -5.90 -11.17 10.66
C VAL A 114 -6.44 -12.43 11.36
N SER A 115 -7.62 -12.86 10.92
CA SER A 115 -8.38 -13.96 11.51
C SER A 115 -8.54 -15.16 10.57
N SER A 116 -8.36 -14.97 9.26
CA SER A 116 -8.50 -15.98 8.21
C SER A 116 -7.45 -15.81 7.12
N GLN A 117 -7.28 -16.83 6.27
CA GLN A 117 -6.41 -16.75 5.09
C GLN A 117 -6.96 -15.75 4.07
N GLU A 118 -8.28 -15.73 3.86
CA GLU A 118 -8.94 -14.78 2.96
C GLU A 118 -8.67 -13.32 3.36
N GLN A 119 -8.81 -13.00 4.64
CA GLN A 119 -8.49 -11.68 5.17
C GLN A 119 -6.99 -11.35 5.04
N LEU A 120 -6.11 -12.34 5.16
CA LEU A 120 -4.68 -12.15 4.92
C LEU A 120 -4.42 -11.77 3.46
N ASP A 121 -5.02 -12.51 2.53
CA ASP A 121 -4.80 -12.31 1.10
C ASP A 121 -5.30 -10.92 0.67
N GLU A 122 -6.46 -10.50 1.17
CA GLU A 122 -7.00 -9.15 0.95
C GLU A 122 -6.04 -8.05 1.46
N ILE A 123 -5.58 -8.17 2.71
CA ILE A 123 -4.65 -7.20 3.31
C ILE A 123 -3.31 -7.20 2.59
N GLN A 124 -2.78 -8.36 2.21
CA GLN A 124 -1.52 -8.46 1.47
C GLN A 124 -1.63 -7.85 0.08
N ASN A 125 -2.73 -8.08 -0.63
CA ASN A 125 -2.99 -7.46 -1.93
C ASN A 125 -3.04 -5.93 -1.82
N ALA A 126 -3.76 -5.40 -0.82
CA ALA A 126 -3.82 -3.97 -0.54
C ALA A 126 -2.43 -3.39 -0.21
N LEU A 127 -1.64 -4.07 0.63
CA LEU A 127 -0.28 -3.65 0.98
C LEU A 127 0.70 -3.73 -0.20
N GLN A 128 0.58 -4.74 -1.06
CA GLN A 128 1.39 -4.87 -2.27
C GLN A 128 1.07 -3.78 -3.29
N PHE A 129 -0.22 -3.47 -3.46
CA PHE A 129 -0.66 -2.34 -4.27
C PHE A 129 -0.08 -1.02 -3.73
N MET A 130 -0.26 -0.76 -2.43
CA MET A 130 0.29 0.42 -1.75
C MET A 130 1.81 0.52 -1.90
N LEU A 131 2.53 -0.58 -1.74
CA LEU A 131 3.99 -0.62 -1.92
C LEU A 131 4.40 -0.24 -3.35
N ARG A 132 3.63 -0.68 -4.36
CA ARG A 132 3.85 -0.32 -5.77
C ARG A 132 3.59 1.17 -6.00
N GLU A 133 2.50 1.71 -5.44
CA GLU A 133 2.17 3.12 -5.56
C GLU A 133 3.22 4.01 -4.89
N ILE A 134 3.66 3.69 -3.67
CA ILE A 134 4.70 4.46 -2.96
C ILE A 134 6.02 4.48 -3.74
N ARG A 135 6.41 3.36 -4.37
CA ARG A 135 7.62 3.31 -5.22
C ARG A 135 7.52 4.21 -6.45
N ASN A 136 6.31 4.41 -6.95
CA ASN A 136 6.03 5.18 -8.16
C ASN A 136 5.63 6.63 -7.85
N MET A 137 5.68 7.06 -6.59
CA MET A 137 5.46 8.45 -6.22
C MET A 137 6.50 9.32 -6.93
N SER A 138 6.01 10.27 -7.72
CA SER A 138 6.87 11.13 -8.52
C SER A 138 7.63 12.12 -7.64
N GLU A 139 8.78 12.59 -8.14
CA GLU A 139 9.53 13.68 -7.48
C GLU A 139 8.69 14.97 -7.35
N GLY A 140 7.65 15.11 -8.20
CA GLY A 140 6.68 16.21 -8.11
C GLY A 140 5.79 16.20 -6.86
N TYR A 141 5.78 15.13 -6.06
CA TYR A 141 5.16 15.14 -4.73
C TYR A 141 5.93 16.02 -3.73
N GLY A 142 7.19 16.37 -4.02
CA GLY A 142 7.98 17.27 -3.18
C GLY A 142 8.54 16.62 -1.92
N VAL A 143 8.50 15.29 -1.83
CA VAL A 143 9.04 14.53 -0.69
C VAL A 143 10.36 13.86 -1.05
N SER A 144 11.31 13.87 -0.12
CA SER A 144 12.63 13.28 -0.32
C SER A 144 12.55 11.76 -0.52
N ARG A 145 13.49 11.21 -1.32
CA ARG A 145 13.61 9.76 -1.52
C ARG A 145 13.85 8.99 -0.21
N ALA A 146 14.44 9.64 0.81
CA ALA A 146 14.65 9.03 2.12
C ALA A 146 13.33 8.74 2.85
N ILE A 147 12.38 9.68 2.82
CA ILE A 147 11.05 9.52 3.41
C ILE A 147 10.25 8.44 2.65
N ILE A 148 10.31 8.43 1.32
CA ILE A 148 9.68 7.38 0.50
C ILE A 148 10.24 6.00 0.87
N ARG A 149 11.56 5.86 0.97
CA ARG A 149 12.22 4.61 1.40
C ARG A 149 11.80 4.20 2.81
N HIS A 150 11.65 5.16 3.72
CA HIS A 150 11.18 4.88 5.08
C HIS A 150 9.77 4.24 5.06
N HIS A 151 8.81 4.83 4.36
CA HIS A 151 7.46 4.26 4.26
C HIS A 151 7.43 2.92 3.50
N ILE A 152 8.31 2.72 2.50
CA ILE A 152 8.49 1.40 1.86
C ILE A 152 8.87 0.32 2.88
N VAL A 153 9.79 0.63 3.80
CA VAL A 153 10.21 -0.30 4.85
C VAL A 153 9.05 -0.58 5.82
N LEU A 154 8.29 0.45 6.20
CA LEU A 154 7.12 0.28 7.08
C LEU A 154 6.02 -0.60 6.44
N VAL A 155 5.72 -0.40 5.16
CA VAL A 155 4.71 -1.21 4.44
C VAL A 155 5.18 -2.66 4.26
N ARG A 156 6.48 -2.89 4.02
CA ARG A 156 7.04 -4.26 4.01
C ARG A 156 6.90 -4.94 5.36
N TYR A 157 7.18 -4.22 6.44
CA TYR A 157 6.99 -4.73 7.79
C TYR A 157 5.51 -5.03 8.07
N ALA A 158 4.57 -4.18 7.64
CA ALA A 158 3.14 -4.40 7.76
C ALA A 158 2.71 -5.73 7.10
N HIS A 159 3.24 -6.02 5.92
CA HIS A 159 2.98 -7.27 5.20
C HIS A 159 3.48 -8.50 5.99
N SER A 160 4.69 -8.42 6.56
CA SER A 160 5.24 -9.45 7.43
C SER A 160 4.45 -9.62 8.74
N LEU A 161 3.97 -8.51 9.31
CA LEU A 161 3.19 -8.51 10.55
C LEU A 161 1.82 -9.19 10.37
N ALA A 162 1.12 -8.91 9.26
CA ALA A 162 -0.14 -9.55 8.92
C ALA A 162 0.02 -11.08 8.80
N TYR A 163 1.05 -11.54 8.09
CA TYR A 163 1.31 -12.97 7.95
C TYR A 163 1.68 -13.64 9.28
N ARG A 164 2.50 -12.96 10.09
CA ARG A 164 2.84 -13.42 11.45
C ARG A 164 1.61 -13.60 12.32
N ASP A 165 0.62 -12.73 12.23
CA ASP A 165 -0.59 -12.84 13.04
C ASP A 165 -1.43 -14.06 12.68
N LEU A 166 -1.55 -14.36 11.38
CA LEU A 166 -2.20 -15.58 10.94
C LEU A 166 -1.45 -16.82 11.45
N LEU A 167 -0.12 -16.86 11.30
CA LEU A 167 0.70 -17.97 11.78
C LEU A 167 0.55 -18.19 13.30
N VAL A 168 0.53 -17.11 14.08
CA VAL A 168 0.33 -17.20 15.54
C VAL A 168 -1.07 -17.69 15.89
N ARG A 169 -2.11 -17.25 15.17
CA ARG A 169 -3.47 -17.76 15.38
C ARG A 169 -3.54 -19.26 15.08
N GLN A 170 -3.01 -19.69 13.95
CA GLN A 170 -2.97 -21.10 13.56
C GLN A 170 -2.12 -21.94 14.54
N ALA A 171 -0.99 -21.40 15.03
CA ALA A 171 -0.15 -22.06 16.02
C ALA A 171 -0.90 -22.27 17.34
N ARG A 172 -1.69 -21.29 17.79
CA ARG A 172 -2.55 -21.43 18.98
C ARG A 172 -3.60 -22.52 18.78
N GLN A 173 -4.29 -22.52 17.64
CA GLN A 173 -5.24 -23.58 17.31
C GLN A 173 -4.59 -24.97 17.29
N ASP A 174 -3.39 -25.10 16.74
CA ASP A 174 -2.66 -26.38 16.78
C ASP A 174 -2.27 -26.76 18.21
N PHE A 175 -1.86 -25.80 19.03
CA PHE A 175 -1.50 -26.03 20.43
C PHE A 175 -2.70 -26.52 21.25
N ASP A 176 -3.86 -25.87 21.08
CA ASP A 176 -5.11 -26.23 21.76
C ASP A 176 -5.60 -27.63 21.33
N ASN A 177 -5.31 -28.03 20.09
CA ASN A 177 -5.62 -29.36 19.55
C ASN A 177 -4.52 -30.42 19.83
N ASP A 178 -3.65 -30.19 20.81
CA ASP A 178 -2.51 -31.03 21.21
C ASP A 178 -1.44 -31.29 20.12
N LYS A 179 -1.49 -30.56 18.99
CA LYS A 179 -0.52 -30.64 17.88
C LYS A 179 0.69 -29.74 18.13
N LYS A 180 1.34 -29.89 19.28
CA LYS A 180 2.41 -29.00 19.77
C LYS A 180 3.61 -28.85 18.81
N ASN A 181 4.00 -29.91 18.09
CA ASN A 181 5.08 -29.83 17.09
C ASN A 181 4.72 -28.87 15.94
N ARG A 182 3.49 -28.96 15.43
CA ARG A 182 3.01 -28.06 14.35
C ARG A 182 2.87 -26.62 14.84
N ALA A 183 2.45 -26.43 16.09
CA ALA A 183 2.41 -25.11 16.71
C ALA A 183 3.83 -24.49 16.79
N LEU A 184 4.83 -25.27 17.22
CA LEU A 184 6.22 -24.83 17.31
C LEU A 184 6.80 -24.43 15.95
N GLU A 185 6.57 -25.22 14.90
CA GLU A 185 6.99 -24.91 13.53
C GLU A 185 6.40 -23.58 13.05
N LYS A 186 5.09 -23.35 13.28
CA LYS A 186 4.43 -22.09 12.91
C LYS A 186 4.98 -20.89 13.68
N TYR A 187 5.27 -21.02 14.96
CA TYR A 187 5.90 -19.95 15.74
C TYR A 187 7.31 -19.62 15.24
N ARG A 188 8.12 -20.63 14.92
CA ARG A 188 9.47 -20.45 14.34
C ARG A 188 9.40 -19.80 12.96
N MET A 189 8.43 -20.19 12.13
CA MET A 189 8.18 -19.55 10.83
C MET A 189 7.80 -18.07 11.01
N ALA A 190 6.90 -17.77 11.95
CA ALA A 190 6.51 -16.40 12.26
C ALA A 190 7.71 -15.55 12.73
N LEU A 191 8.61 -16.14 13.53
CA LEU A 191 9.84 -15.49 13.98
C LEU A 191 10.75 -15.14 12.80
N SER A 192 11.05 -16.12 11.94
CA SER A 192 11.89 -15.91 10.75
C SER A 192 11.36 -14.81 9.82
N VAL A 193 10.04 -14.69 9.69
CA VAL A 193 9.40 -13.63 8.88
C VAL A 193 9.64 -12.24 9.47
N ILE A 194 9.54 -12.09 10.80
CA ILE A 194 9.68 -10.80 11.49
C ILE A 194 11.14 -10.36 11.58
N GLU A 195 12.07 -11.28 11.80
CA GLU A 195 13.51 -11.00 11.92
C GLU A 195 14.10 -10.30 10.68
N LYS A 196 13.57 -10.63 9.49
CA LYS A 196 13.92 -9.95 8.23
C LYS A 196 13.66 -8.44 8.22
N ASN A 197 12.86 -7.94 9.17
CA ASN A 197 12.48 -6.54 9.31
C ASN A 197 13.08 -5.87 10.57
N GLY A 198 14.24 -6.34 11.05
CA GLY A 198 14.87 -5.88 12.29
C GLY A 198 15.21 -4.38 12.38
N SER A 199 15.18 -3.65 11.24
CA SER A 199 15.35 -2.19 11.19
C SER A 199 14.12 -1.41 11.68
N VAL A 200 12.95 -2.05 11.77
CA VAL A 200 11.71 -1.42 12.24
C VAL A 200 11.58 -1.61 13.75
N GLY A 201 11.39 -0.52 14.51
CA GLY A 201 11.32 -0.57 15.97
C GLY A 201 10.28 -1.54 16.52
N GLY A 202 9.13 -1.68 15.83
CA GLY A 202 8.09 -2.64 16.19
C GLY A 202 8.51 -4.11 16.09
N SER A 203 9.44 -4.44 15.17
CA SER A 203 9.88 -5.82 14.93
C SER A 203 10.53 -6.43 16.17
N LYS A 204 11.39 -5.69 16.87
CA LYS A 204 12.09 -6.17 18.08
C LYS A 204 11.13 -6.66 19.16
N ARG A 205 10.02 -5.94 19.37
CA ARG A 205 8.99 -6.31 20.35
C ARG A 205 8.29 -7.60 19.95
N GLU A 206 8.03 -7.78 18.65
CA GLU A 206 7.39 -8.98 18.13
C GLU A 206 8.31 -10.20 18.17
N VAL A 207 9.62 -10.02 17.92
CA VAL A 207 10.65 -11.06 18.09
C VAL A 207 10.64 -11.61 19.51
N VAL A 208 10.73 -10.74 20.52
CA VAL A 208 10.74 -11.15 21.94
C VAL A 208 9.46 -11.91 22.31
N ARG A 209 8.30 -11.44 21.83
CA ARG A 209 7.02 -12.13 22.05
C ARG A 209 7.01 -13.54 21.45
N LEU A 210 7.51 -13.70 20.23
CA LEU A 210 7.57 -15.00 19.55
C LEU A 210 8.55 -15.94 20.24
N GLN A 211 9.70 -15.44 20.70
CA GLN A 211 10.66 -16.23 21.48
C GLN A 211 10.04 -16.76 22.78
N SER A 212 9.26 -15.95 23.51
CA SER A 212 8.52 -16.41 24.69
C SER A 212 7.52 -17.52 24.35
N MET A 213 6.73 -17.34 23.28
CA MET A 213 5.75 -18.36 22.85
C MET A 213 6.44 -19.67 22.43
N ILE A 214 7.59 -19.60 21.77
CA ILE A 214 8.39 -20.77 21.41
C ILE A 214 8.85 -21.52 22.67
N GLN A 215 9.41 -20.81 23.66
CA GLN A 215 9.86 -21.41 24.91
C GLN A 215 8.72 -22.05 25.70
N GLU A 216 7.52 -21.46 25.68
CA GLU A 216 6.32 -22.04 26.30
C GLU A 216 5.93 -23.37 25.65
N VAL A 217 5.89 -23.43 24.32
CA VAL A 217 5.58 -24.67 23.58
C VAL A 217 6.67 -25.72 23.78
N GLU A 218 7.94 -25.34 23.77
CA GLU A 218 9.07 -26.24 24.02
C GLU A 218 8.99 -26.85 25.42
N LYS A 219 8.73 -26.04 26.45
CA LYS A 219 8.51 -26.55 27.82
C LYS A 219 7.34 -27.55 27.85
N ALA A 220 6.24 -27.26 27.16
CA ALA A 220 5.08 -28.15 27.11
C ALA A 220 5.33 -29.47 26.32
N LEU A 221 6.22 -29.45 25.32
CA LEU A 221 6.66 -30.62 24.57
C LEU A 221 7.60 -31.51 25.41
N PHE A 222 8.63 -30.91 25.99
CA PHE A 222 9.72 -31.66 26.62
C PHE A 222 9.48 -32.00 28.09
N SER A 223 8.54 -31.33 28.77
CA SER A 223 8.12 -31.71 30.14
C SER A 223 7.37 -33.05 30.20
N LYS A 224 6.70 -33.48 29.11
CA LYS A 224 6.10 -34.82 29.00
C LYS A 224 7.15 -35.91 28.76
N ASN A 225 8.20 -35.63 27.98
CA ASN A 225 9.24 -36.62 27.67
C ASN A 225 10.07 -37.00 28.91
N ASN A 226 10.42 -36.03 29.77
CA ASN A 226 11.14 -36.32 31.02
C ASN A 226 10.34 -37.22 31.98
N LYS A 227 9.00 -37.13 32.01
CA LYS A 227 8.16 -38.01 32.86
C LYS A 227 8.01 -39.42 32.30
N ALA A 228 8.15 -39.62 31.00
CA ALA A 228 8.11 -40.95 30.38
C ALA A 228 9.43 -41.69 30.60
N GLU A 229 10.57 -41.01 30.52
CA GLU A 229 11.89 -41.61 30.82
C GLU A 229 12.09 -41.93 32.32
N LEU A 230 11.53 -41.12 33.23
CA LEU A 230 11.58 -41.38 34.68
C LEU A 230 10.68 -42.54 35.15
N LYS A 231 9.75 -43.03 34.31
CA LYS A 231 8.94 -44.22 34.61
C LYS A 231 9.51 -45.52 34.03
N LEU A 232 10.57 -45.41 33.21
CA LEU A 232 11.28 -46.52 32.59
C LEU A 232 12.63 -46.82 33.26
N LYS A 233 12.98 -46.05 34.31
CA LYS A 233 14.06 -46.36 35.26
C LYS A 233 13.46 -46.78 36.59
#